data_AF-A0A1N7KFC5-F1
#
_entry.id   AF-A0A1N7KFC5-F1
#
_cell.length_a   1.000
_cell.length_b   1.000
_cell.length_c   1.000
_cell.angle_alpha   90.00
_cell.angle_beta   90.00
_cell.angle_gamma   90.00
#
_symmetry.space_group_name_H-M   'P 1'
#
loop_
_entity.id
_entity.type
_entity.pdbx_description
1 polymer ?
#
loop_
_entity_poly.entity_id
_entity_poly.type
_entity_poly.pdbx_seq_one_letter_code
_entity_poly.pdbx_strand_id
1 'polypeptide(L)'
;MPRSSDDIIEEIREAKRNLEEEKGGYYHLIDLYRKLRQQLRKEKDRDAAADVEEKLVYYLVEHGSNLKMLHEKKDNEAIDSLKQALHFDFRLPLAHYRLGFLYYRQERFTEAGYHFSEALRFQEEARRFQLGERQLYYAHLYLINSELHVIYATHEQMKNLDMEGRYDPLESAQVHELYEKMMNTDEYLEKNAFIKRTNEGETFISYKEMEELSIEDVPGVLYLSFEDRTINVTYNGEVRNLSKDDGEVLFYLLQYSEVRPLNRRIFGNLVGEWGEVQQTTLRQRISRLNWRLEDVGMGGVIVSKRQDSNTSKEHEYVIDPKPSYVIVHRADESFHALSWKA
;
A
#
# COMPACT_ATOMS: atom_id res chain seq x y z
N MET A 1 -39.00 10.72 -1.92
CA MET A 1 -39.07 9.29 -2.27
C MET A 1 -37.91 8.58 -1.57
N PRO A 2 -38.04 7.32 -1.14
CA PRO A 2 -36.87 6.55 -0.71
C PRO A 2 -35.87 6.48 -1.87
N ARG A 3 -34.59 6.75 -1.62
CA ARG A 3 -33.51 6.63 -2.62
C ARG A 3 -33.48 5.19 -3.16
N SER A 4 -33.47 5.02 -4.47
CA SER A 4 -33.35 3.69 -5.10
C SER A 4 -31.90 3.21 -5.11
N SER A 5 -31.69 1.90 -5.30
CA SER A 5 -30.34 1.36 -5.53
C SER A 5 -29.67 1.95 -6.78
N ASP A 6 -30.43 2.22 -7.85
CA ASP A 6 -29.95 2.85 -9.08
C ASP A 6 -29.37 4.25 -8.86
N ASP A 7 -30.04 5.07 -8.02
CA ASP A 7 -29.55 6.41 -7.68
C ASP A 7 -28.16 6.35 -7.02
N ILE A 8 -27.97 5.40 -6.10
CA ILE A 8 -26.70 5.23 -5.37
C ILE A 8 -25.60 4.69 -6.30
N ILE A 9 -25.96 3.82 -7.26
CA ILE A 9 -25.01 3.31 -8.25
C ILE A 9 -24.46 4.45 -9.12
N GLU A 10 -25.31 5.40 -9.51
CA GLU A 10 -24.84 6.56 -10.29
C GLU A 10 -23.94 7.47 -9.44
N GLU A 11 -24.29 7.74 -8.18
CA GLU A 11 -23.42 8.47 -7.25
C GLU A 11 -22.05 7.79 -7.09
N ILE A 12 -22.01 6.45 -7.03
CA ILE A 12 -20.74 5.70 -7.00
C ILE A 12 -19.95 5.90 -8.28
N ARG A 13 -20.59 5.91 -9.45
CA ARG A 13 -19.90 6.14 -10.73
C ARG A 13 -19.29 7.54 -10.77
N GLU A 14 -20.00 8.54 -10.29
CA GLU A 14 -19.49 9.92 -10.19
C GLU A 14 -18.34 10.02 -9.19
N ALA A 15 -18.50 9.49 -7.98
CA ALA A 15 -17.47 9.48 -6.95
C ALA A 15 -16.19 8.77 -7.41
N LYS A 16 -16.31 7.67 -8.18
CA LYS A 16 -15.15 7.00 -8.77
C LYS A 16 -14.41 7.86 -9.80
N ARG A 17 -15.13 8.64 -10.61
CA ARG A 17 -14.51 9.55 -11.59
C ARG A 17 -13.67 10.64 -10.91
N ASN A 18 -14.05 11.01 -9.69
CA ASN A 18 -13.43 12.09 -8.92
C ASN A 18 -12.51 11.58 -7.79
N LEU A 19 -12.33 10.26 -7.66
CA LEU A 19 -11.64 9.61 -6.54
C LEU A 19 -10.21 10.15 -6.32
N GLU A 20 -9.57 10.59 -7.40
CA GLU A 20 -8.19 11.10 -7.41
C GLU A 20 -8.06 12.59 -7.15
N GLU A 21 -9.14 13.35 -7.33
CA GLU A 21 -9.16 14.79 -7.13
C GLU A 21 -9.59 15.13 -5.70
N GLU A 22 -10.31 14.23 -5.03
CA GLU A 22 -10.84 14.44 -3.68
C GLU A 22 -9.95 13.84 -2.58
N LYS A 23 -9.38 14.72 -1.74
CA LYS A 23 -8.83 14.33 -0.43
C LYS A 23 -9.96 13.69 0.40
N GLY A 24 -10.02 12.35 0.46
CA GLY A 24 -11.05 11.61 1.21
C GLY A 24 -11.98 10.75 0.35
N GLY A 25 -11.72 10.58 -0.96
CA GLY A 25 -12.61 9.87 -1.87
C GLY A 25 -12.93 8.41 -1.47
N TYR A 26 -11.99 7.69 -0.83
CA TYR A 26 -12.25 6.34 -0.31
C TYR A 26 -13.30 6.32 0.80
N TYR A 27 -13.30 7.30 1.72
CA TYR A 27 -14.30 7.40 2.79
C TYR A 27 -15.70 7.58 2.20
N HIS A 28 -15.83 8.46 1.20
CA HIS A 28 -17.09 8.68 0.50
C HIS A 28 -17.58 7.42 -0.23
N LEU A 29 -16.69 6.73 -0.96
CA LEU A 29 -17.04 5.47 -1.63
C LEU A 29 -17.47 4.38 -0.63
N ILE A 30 -16.76 4.22 0.48
CA ILE A 30 -17.10 3.25 1.53
C ILE A 30 -18.52 3.50 2.05
N ASP A 31 -18.87 4.77 2.30
CA ASP A 31 -20.21 5.15 2.75
C ASP A 31 -21.29 4.86 1.69
N LEU A 32 -21.03 5.19 0.42
CA LEU A 32 -21.94 4.88 -0.68
C LEU A 32 -22.16 3.38 -0.85
N TYR A 33 -21.10 2.56 -0.81
CA TYR A 33 -21.23 1.11 -0.90
C TYR A 33 -21.99 0.50 0.29
N ARG A 34 -21.81 1.04 1.51
CA ARG A 34 -22.62 0.62 2.67
C ARG A 34 -24.10 0.91 2.47
N LYS A 35 -24.42 2.13 2.01
CA LYS A 35 -25.80 2.54 1.71
C LYS A 35 -26.41 1.66 0.63
N LEU A 36 -25.68 1.42 -0.47
CA LEU A 36 -26.12 0.55 -1.56
C LEU A 36 -26.41 -0.87 -1.06
N ARG A 37 -25.49 -1.46 -0.29
CA ARG A 37 -25.68 -2.79 0.30
C ARG A 37 -26.93 -2.85 1.17
N GLN A 38 -27.14 -1.86 2.04
CA GLN A 38 -28.31 -1.81 2.91
C GLN A 38 -29.60 -1.69 2.10
N GLN A 39 -29.59 -0.91 1.02
CA GLN A 39 -30.73 -0.69 0.15
C GLN A 39 -31.08 -1.96 -0.65
N LEU A 40 -30.11 -2.62 -1.26
CA LEU A 40 -30.30 -3.89 -1.98
C LEU A 40 -30.87 -4.99 -1.06
N ARG A 41 -30.40 -5.06 0.19
CA ARG A 41 -30.98 -5.97 1.20
C ARG A 41 -32.45 -5.67 1.52
N LYS A 42 -32.86 -4.39 1.54
CA LYS A 42 -34.27 -3.99 1.71
C LYS A 42 -35.11 -4.36 0.49
N GLU A 43 -34.52 -4.22 -0.70
CA GLU A 43 -35.10 -4.62 -1.99
C GLU A 43 -35.12 -6.15 -2.18
N LYS A 44 -34.56 -6.91 -1.23
CA LYS A 44 -34.43 -8.37 -1.22
C LYS A 44 -33.54 -8.94 -2.33
N ASP A 45 -32.73 -8.11 -2.96
CA ASP A 45 -31.68 -8.52 -3.90
C ASP A 45 -30.42 -8.91 -3.12
N ARG A 46 -30.39 -10.16 -2.64
CA ARG A 46 -29.29 -10.66 -1.80
C ARG A 46 -28.01 -10.89 -2.58
N ASP A 47 -28.12 -11.27 -3.85
CA ASP A 47 -26.98 -11.58 -4.71
C ASP A 47 -26.25 -10.28 -5.06
N ALA A 48 -26.96 -9.25 -5.53
CA ALA A 48 -26.34 -7.95 -5.76
C ALA A 48 -25.78 -7.33 -4.48
N ALA A 49 -26.43 -7.54 -3.33
CA ALA A 49 -25.91 -7.08 -2.05
C ALA A 49 -24.60 -7.78 -1.65
N ALA A 50 -24.41 -9.06 -2.03
CA ALA A 50 -23.18 -9.79 -1.80
C ALA A 50 -22.04 -9.29 -2.71
N ASP A 51 -22.33 -9.03 -3.98
CA ASP A 51 -21.36 -8.44 -4.93
C ASP A 51 -20.90 -7.04 -4.48
N VAL A 52 -21.83 -6.26 -3.93
CA VAL A 52 -21.52 -4.94 -3.35
C VAL A 52 -20.70 -5.07 -2.06
N GLU A 53 -20.94 -6.10 -1.25
CA GLU A 53 -20.16 -6.37 -0.04
C GLU A 53 -18.70 -6.68 -0.38
N GLU A 54 -18.44 -7.45 -1.44
CA GLU A 54 -17.09 -7.68 -1.93
C GLU A 54 -16.36 -6.38 -2.32
N LYS A 55 -17.05 -5.48 -3.05
CA LYS A 55 -16.48 -4.16 -3.37
C LYS A 55 -16.23 -3.33 -2.12
N LEU A 56 -17.14 -3.37 -1.14
CA LEU A 56 -16.98 -2.68 0.13
C LEU A 56 -15.75 -3.18 0.89
N VAL A 57 -15.54 -4.51 0.96
CA VAL A 57 -14.34 -5.09 1.57
C VAL A 57 -13.08 -4.59 0.88
N TYR A 58 -13.06 -4.57 -0.45
CA TYR A 58 -11.94 -4.02 -1.22
C TYR A 58 -11.63 -2.57 -0.84
N TYR A 59 -12.62 -1.67 -0.88
CA TYR A 59 -12.37 -0.27 -0.53
C TYR A 59 -11.98 -0.08 0.94
N LEU A 60 -12.44 -0.93 1.86
CA LEU A 60 -12.03 -0.88 3.28
C LEU A 60 -10.57 -1.30 3.47
N VAL A 61 -10.12 -2.36 2.79
CA VAL A 61 -8.72 -2.82 2.85
C VAL A 61 -7.80 -1.79 2.18
N GLU A 62 -8.18 -1.26 1.02
CA GLU A 62 -7.41 -0.22 0.33
C GLU A 62 -7.33 1.06 1.16
N HIS A 63 -8.46 1.53 1.70
CA HIS A 63 -8.49 2.72 2.56
C HIS A 63 -7.62 2.54 3.80
N GLY A 64 -7.76 1.41 4.50
CA GLY A 64 -6.95 1.11 5.67
C GLY A 64 -5.45 0.99 5.37
N SER A 65 -5.10 0.38 4.23
CA SER A 65 -3.72 0.26 3.78
C SER A 65 -3.11 1.60 3.40
N ASN A 66 -3.88 2.45 2.70
CA ASN A 66 -3.46 3.81 2.35
C ASN A 66 -3.34 4.70 3.60
N LEU A 67 -4.20 4.50 4.61
CA LEU A 67 -4.14 5.26 5.86
C LEU A 67 -3.04 4.79 6.82
N LYS A 68 -2.58 3.53 6.76
CA LYS A 68 -1.43 3.02 7.56
C LYS A 68 -0.19 3.89 7.38
N MET A 69 -0.09 4.50 6.22
CA MET A 69 1.01 5.36 5.83
C MET A 69 0.87 6.74 6.55
N LEU A 70 -0.34 7.25 6.82
CA LEU A 70 -0.59 8.66 7.14
C LEU A 70 -0.60 9.01 8.64
N HIS A 71 0.55 9.16 9.32
CA HIS A 71 0.66 9.72 10.71
C HIS A 71 -0.08 8.94 11.82
N GLU A 72 0.44 9.01 13.07
CA GLU A 72 -0.18 8.36 14.25
C GLU A 72 -1.67 8.71 14.46
N LYS A 73 -2.08 9.94 14.08
CA LYS A 73 -3.47 10.39 14.22
C LYS A 73 -4.44 9.63 13.30
N LYS A 74 -3.99 9.12 12.14
CA LYS A 74 -4.84 8.31 11.25
C LYS A 74 -4.62 6.81 11.40
N ASP A 75 -3.69 6.37 12.25
CA ASP A 75 -3.57 4.95 12.59
C ASP A 75 -4.88 4.40 13.15
N ASN A 76 -5.61 5.19 13.95
CA ASN A 76 -6.93 4.79 14.43
C ASN A 76 -7.96 4.64 13.30
N GLU A 77 -7.98 5.56 12.33
CA GLU A 77 -8.85 5.45 11.16
C GLU A 77 -8.47 4.25 10.28
N ALA A 78 -7.18 3.99 10.10
CA ALA A 78 -6.66 2.82 9.40
C ALA A 78 -7.09 1.52 10.11
N ILE A 79 -6.88 1.44 11.42
CA ILE A 79 -7.29 0.33 12.27
C ILE A 79 -8.80 0.10 12.16
N ASP A 80 -9.61 1.16 12.25
CA ASP A 80 -11.06 1.06 12.17
C ASP A 80 -11.52 0.57 10.80
N SER A 81 -10.92 1.06 9.72
CA SER A 81 -11.23 0.57 8.36
C SER A 81 -10.86 -0.90 8.18
N LEU A 82 -9.69 -1.33 8.65
CA LEU A 82 -9.23 -2.72 8.54
C LEU A 82 -10.05 -3.66 9.43
N LYS A 83 -10.41 -3.25 10.65
CA LYS A 83 -11.32 -4.00 11.52
C LYS A 83 -12.70 -4.16 10.88
N GLN A 84 -13.20 -3.13 10.21
CA GLN A 84 -14.46 -3.21 9.48
C GLN A 84 -14.35 -4.17 8.29
N ALA A 85 -13.22 -4.19 7.56
CA ALA A 85 -12.98 -5.21 6.53
C ALA A 85 -13.04 -6.63 7.13
N LEU A 86 -12.34 -6.85 8.25
CA LEU A 86 -12.32 -8.13 8.96
C LEU A 86 -13.67 -8.53 9.56
N HIS A 87 -14.56 -7.58 9.83
CA HIS A 87 -15.93 -7.86 10.25
C HIS A 87 -16.77 -8.47 9.12
N PHE A 88 -16.54 -8.06 7.87
CA PHE A 88 -17.21 -8.65 6.70
C PHE A 88 -16.55 -9.95 6.27
N ASP A 89 -15.21 -10.00 6.29
CA ASP A 89 -14.43 -11.19 5.95
C ASP A 89 -13.20 -11.27 6.85
N PHE A 90 -13.22 -12.17 7.82
CA PHE A 90 -12.11 -12.30 8.78
C PHE A 90 -10.89 -13.01 8.19
N ARG A 91 -10.98 -13.58 6.98
CA ARG A 91 -9.89 -14.37 6.36
C ARG A 91 -9.14 -13.56 5.32
N LEU A 92 -8.70 -12.36 5.72
CA LEU A 92 -8.00 -11.41 4.86
C LEU A 92 -6.54 -11.25 5.34
N PRO A 93 -5.57 -11.98 4.73
CA PRO A 93 -4.17 -11.94 5.15
C PRO A 93 -3.60 -10.51 5.16
N LEU A 94 -3.83 -9.75 4.10
CA LEU A 94 -3.36 -8.36 4.01
C LEU A 94 -3.94 -7.47 5.11
N ALA A 95 -5.22 -7.61 5.45
CA ALA A 95 -5.83 -6.78 6.49
C ALA A 95 -5.25 -7.09 7.88
N HIS A 96 -5.04 -8.39 8.17
CA HIS A 96 -4.35 -8.83 9.38
C HIS A 96 -2.90 -8.33 9.41
N TYR A 97 -2.14 -8.45 8.32
CA TYR A 97 -0.76 -7.95 8.24
C TYR A 97 -0.67 -6.44 8.50
N ARG A 98 -1.58 -5.66 7.89
CA ARG A 98 -1.61 -4.20 8.04
C ARG A 98 -2.00 -3.78 9.47
N LEU A 99 -2.95 -4.48 10.10
CA LEU A 99 -3.27 -4.27 11.53
C LEU A 99 -2.10 -4.65 12.44
N GLY A 100 -1.43 -5.77 12.18
CA GLY A 100 -0.28 -6.22 12.95
C GLY A 100 0.82 -5.16 12.96
N PHE A 101 1.11 -4.58 11.79
CA PHE A 101 2.07 -3.50 11.66
C PHE A 101 1.64 -2.22 12.40
N LEU A 102 0.37 -1.84 12.32
CA LEU A 102 -0.14 -0.65 13.02
C LEU A 102 -0.02 -0.81 14.54
N TYR A 103 -0.34 -1.99 15.08
CA TYR A 103 -0.15 -2.26 16.50
C TYR A 103 1.33 -2.37 16.89
N TYR A 104 2.17 -2.95 16.02
CA TYR A 104 3.61 -3.02 16.26
C TYR A 104 4.22 -1.61 16.38
N ARG A 105 3.83 -0.67 15.50
CA ARG A 105 4.24 0.74 15.60
C ARG A 105 3.75 1.45 16.86
N GLN A 106 2.64 1.00 17.43
CA GLN A 106 2.10 1.50 18.70
C GLN A 106 2.71 0.77 19.91
N GLU A 107 3.74 -0.06 19.71
CA GLU A 107 4.36 -0.92 20.75
C GLU A 107 3.37 -1.88 21.43
N ARG A 108 2.23 -2.14 20.77
CA ARG A 108 1.19 -3.08 21.21
C ARG A 108 1.50 -4.47 20.67
N PHE A 109 2.59 -5.04 21.20
CA PHE A 109 3.20 -6.25 20.65
C PHE A 109 2.31 -7.50 20.76
N THR A 110 1.47 -7.60 21.79
CA THR A 110 0.52 -8.72 21.91
C THR A 110 -0.51 -8.71 20.78
N GLU A 111 -1.13 -7.57 20.48
CA GLU A 111 -2.06 -7.44 19.36
C GLU A 111 -1.35 -7.56 18.01
N ALA A 112 -0.13 -7.03 17.91
CA ALA A 112 0.69 -7.17 16.72
C ALA A 112 0.96 -8.65 16.40
N GLY A 113 1.46 -9.41 17.37
CA GLY A 113 1.74 -10.85 17.24
C GLY A 113 0.49 -11.64 16.84
N TYR A 114 -0.65 -11.38 17.48
CA TYR A 114 -1.93 -11.99 17.10
C TYR A 114 -2.24 -11.74 15.61
N HIS A 115 -2.20 -10.49 15.17
CA HIS A 115 -2.56 -10.16 13.79
C HIS A 115 -1.54 -10.69 12.77
N PHE A 116 -0.24 -10.71 13.05
CA PHE A 116 0.73 -11.34 12.14
C PHE A 116 0.55 -12.85 12.06
N SER A 117 0.24 -13.51 13.18
CA SER A 117 -0.06 -14.94 13.22
C SER A 117 -1.28 -15.29 12.36
N GLU A 118 -2.37 -14.53 12.50
CA GLU A 118 -3.58 -14.71 11.70
C GLU A 118 -3.33 -14.43 10.21
N ALA A 119 -2.51 -13.42 9.88
CA ALA A 119 -2.14 -13.11 8.50
C ALA A 119 -1.46 -14.31 7.82
N LEU A 120 -0.52 -14.95 8.52
CA LEU A 120 0.19 -16.14 8.04
C LEU A 120 -0.74 -17.35 7.97
N ARG A 121 -1.60 -17.57 8.97
CA ARG A 121 -2.55 -18.69 8.99
C ARG A 121 -3.51 -18.64 7.81
N PHE A 122 -4.09 -17.47 7.54
CA PHE A 122 -5.08 -17.33 6.47
C PHE A 122 -4.46 -17.25 5.08
N GLN A 123 -3.15 -17.04 4.94
CA GLN A 123 -2.49 -16.92 3.65
C GLN A 123 -2.74 -18.13 2.74
N GLU A 124 -2.69 -19.35 3.29
CA GLU A 124 -2.83 -20.58 2.52
C GLU A 124 -4.26 -20.78 1.99
N GLU A 125 -5.27 -20.27 2.70
CA GLU A 125 -6.69 -20.42 2.36
C GLU A 125 -7.25 -19.24 1.56
N ALA A 126 -6.61 -18.08 1.64
CA ALA A 126 -7.12 -16.84 1.08
C ALA A 126 -7.13 -16.88 -0.45
N ARG A 127 -8.26 -16.45 -1.04
CA ARG A 127 -8.39 -16.30 -2.50
C ARG A 127 -8.09 -14.89 -3.00
N ARG A 128 -8.04 -13.91 -2.09
CA ARG A 128 -7.88 -12.48 -2.35
C ARG A 128 -7.12 -11.84 -1.20
N PHE A 129 -6.49 -10.69 -1.46
CA PHE A 129 -5.69 -9.96 -0.46
C PHE A 129 -4.61 -10.84 0.19
N GLN A 130 -3.99 -11.70 -0.62
CA GLN A 130 -2.82 -12.48 -0.23
C GLN A 130 -1.62 -11.56 -0.04
N LEU A 131 -0.71 -11.96 0.85
CA LEU A 131 0.58 -11.32 1.03
C LEU A 131 1.54 -11.74 -0.10
N GLY A 132 2.34 -10.78 -0.57
CA GLY A 132 3.49 -11.09 -1.42
C GLY A 132 4.66 -11.67 -0.63
N GLU A 133 5.66 -12.23 -1.31
CA GLU A 133 6.83 -12.88 -0.67
C GLU A 133 7.53 -11.98 0.36
N ARG A 134 7.75 -10.70 0.03
CA ARG A 134 8.34 -9.75 0.97
C ARG A 134 7.45 -9.51 2.18
N GLN A 135 6.14 -9.37 2.00
CA GLN A 135 5.21 -9.17 3.11
C GLN A 135 5.15 -10.42 4.01
N LEU A 136 5.26 -11.62 3.44
CA LEU A 136 5.38 -12.87 4.21
C LEU A 136 6.67 -12.90 5.04
N TYR A 137 7.81 -12.55 4.42
CA TYR A 137 9.07 -12.43 5.13
C TYR A 137 8.96 -11.46 6.31
N TYR A 138 8.43 -10.26 6.08
CA TYR A 138 8.22 -9.26 7.13
C TYR A 138 7.18 -9.72 8.16
N ALA A 139 6.13 -10.42 7.78
CA ALA A 139 5.13 -10.93 8.72
C ALA A 139 5.74 -11.92 9.71
N HIS A 140 6.61 -12.82 9.25
CA HIS A 140 7.37 -13.70 10.14
C HIS A 140 8.32 -12.92 11.05
N LEU A 141 9.04 -11.94 10.50
CA LEU A 141 10.00 -11.15 11.27
C LEU A 141 9.31 -10.32 12.36
N TYR A 142 8.23 -9.61 12.01
CA TYR A 142 7.45 -8.85 12.98
C TYR A 142 6.73 -9.74 13.99
N LEU A 143 6.27 -10.94 13.60
CA LEU A 143 5.70 -11.90 14.54
C LEU A 143 6.74 -12.31 15.60
N ILE A 144 7.90 -12.81 15.16
CA ILE A 144 8.98 -13.23 16.06
C ILE A 144 9.37 -12.07 16.98
N ASN A 145 9.54 -10.88 16.43
CA ASN A 145 9.96 -9.74 17.21
C ASN A 145 8.88 -9.26 18.20
N SER A 146 7.60 -9.29 17.82
CA SER A 146 6.49 -9.01 18.73
C SER A 146 6.48 -9.98 19.92
N GLU A 147 6.68 -11.27 19.67
CA GLU A 147 6.77 -12.28 20.74
C GLU A 147 7.99 -12.04 21.66
N LEU A 148 9.15 -11.65 21.10
CA LEU A 148 10.34 -11.31 21.90
C LEU A 148 10.07 -10.13 22.84
N HIS A 149 9.43 -9.07 22.34
CA HIS A 149 9.01 -7.93 23.15
C HIS A 149 8.05 -8.34 24.28
N VAL A 150 7.06 -9.19 23.99
CA VAL A 150 6.10 -9.69 24.99
C VAL A 150 6.81 -10.55 26.05
N ILE A 151 7.70 -11.45 25.65
CA ILE A 151 8.48 -12.29 26.57
C ILE A 151 9.34 -11.41 27.49
N TYR A 152 10.06 -10.44 26.93
CA TYR A 152 10.92 -9.54 27.69
C TYR A 152 10.10 -8.70 28.69
N ALA A 153 9.00 -8.08 28.24
CA ALA A 153 8.12 -7.29 29.11
C ALA A 153 7.51 -8.13 30.24
N THR A 154 7.09 -9.37 29.94
CA THR A 154 6.55 -10.30 30.94
C THR A 154 7.62 -10.66 31.97
N HIS A 155 8.84 -10.97 31.53
CA HIS A 155 9.96 -11.28 32.42
C HIS A 155 10.29 -10.09 33.36
N GLU A 156 10.32 -8.86 32.85
CA GLU A 156 10.53 -7.66 33.66
C GLU A 156 9.40 -7.44 34.69
N GLN A 157 8.14 -7.74 34.33
CA GLN A 157 7.03 -7.70 35.29
C GLN A 157 7.20 -8.75 36.40
N MET A 158 7.66 -9.96 36.06
CA MET A 158 7.86 -11.04 37.02
C MET A 158 8.94 -10.72 38.07
N LYS A 159 9.99 -9.97 37.71
CA LYS A 159 11.03 -9.51 38.66
C LYS A 159 10.47 -8.66 39.80
N ASN A 160 9.31 -8.03 39.61
CA ASN A 160 8.67 -7.16 40.60
C ASN A 160 7.70 -7.91 41.53
N LEU A 161 7.54 -9.23 41.36
CA LEU A 161 6.67 -10.04 42.21
C LEU A 161 7.43 -10.55 43.45
N ASP A 162 6.83 -10.40 44.63
CA ASP A 162 7.37 -10.96 45.87
C ASP A 162 7.00 -12.45 45.94
N MET A 163 7.99 -13.32 45.78
CA MET A 163 7.81 -14.77 45.75
C MET A 163 8.78 -15.44 46.72
N GLU A 164 8.24 -16.17 47.70
CA GLU A 164 9.05 -16.98 48.62
C GLU A 164 9.63 -18.21 47.89
N GLY A 165 10.95 -18.36 47.92
CA GLY A 165 11.68 -19.45 47.28
C GLY A 165 12.35 -19.06 45.96
N ARG A 166 13.24 -19.92 45.43
CA ARG A 166 13.86 -19.66 44.11
C ARG A 166 12.90 -20.09 43.01
N TYR A 167 12.26 -19.12 42.38
CA TYR A 167 11.54 -19.31 41.12
C TYR A 167 12.04 -18.29 40.11
N ASP A 168 12.84 -18.75 39.15
CA ASP A 168 13.27 -17.96 38.00
C ASP A 168 12.92 -18.77 36.74
N PRO A 169 11.83 -18.45 36.02
CA PRO A 169 11.35 -19.26 34.90
C PRO A 169 12.30 -19.24 33.69
N LEU A 170 13.19 -18.25 33.61
CA LEU A 170 14.19 -18.08 32.56
C LEU A 170 15.50 -17.63 33.19
N GLU A 171 16.60 -18.32 32.92
CA GLU A 171 17.89 -17.92 33.46
C GLU A 171 18.30 -16.53 32.93
N SER A 172 18.97 -15.71 33.76
CA SER A 172 19.42 -14.36 33.36
C SER A 172 20.24 -14.33 32.06
N ALA A 173 21.00 -15.39 31.76
CA ALA A 173 21.75 -15.49 30.50
C ALA A 173 20.83 -15.69 29.28
N GLN A 174 19.77 -16.48 29.42
CA GLN A 174 18.78 -16.73 28.35
C GLN A 174 18.00 -15.45 28.04
N VAL A 175 17.63 -14.68 29.07
CA VAL A 175 16.94 -13.40 28.91
C VAL A 175 17.84 -12.39 28.20
N HIS A 176 19.13 -12.35 28.54
CA HIS A 176 20.08 -11.49 27.84
C HIS A 176 20.20 -11.85 26.36
N GLU A 177 20.30 -13.14 26.02
CA GLU A 177 20.34 -13.60 24.62
C GLU A 177 19.05 -13.21 23.85
N LEU A 178 17.88 -13.36 24.47
CA LEU A 178 16.61 -12.97 23.87
C LEU A 178 16.52 -11.45 23.66
N TYR A 179 17.00 -10.66 24.62
CA TYR A 179 17.08 -9.21 24.50
C TYR A 179 18.02 -8.78 23.36
N GLU A 180 19.19 -9.41 23.22
CA GLU A 180 20.09 -9.14 22.09
C GLU A 180 19.44 -9.47 20.74
N LYS A 181 18.72 -10.59 20.64
CA LYS A 181 17.97 -10.96 19.42
C LYS A 181 16.88 -9.96 19.08
N MET A 182 16.15 -9.49 20.08
CA MET A 182 15.12 -8.45 19.95
C MET A 182 15.73 -7.16 19.41
N MET A 183 16.78 -6.64 20.08
CA MET A 183 17.46 -5.40 19.67
C MET A 183 18.05 -5.48 18.26
N ASN A 184 18.69 -6.60 17.91
CA ASN A 184 19.23 -6.81 16.57
C ASN A 184 18.12 -6.87 15.50
N THR A 185 16.95 -7.41 15.87
CA THR A 185 15.79 -7.49 14.97
C THR A 185 15.14 -6.12 14.80
N ASP A 186 15.00 -5.33 15.86
CA ASP A 186 14.54 -3.94 15.78
C ASP A 186 15.47 -3.10 14.90
N GLU A 187 16.79 -3.23 15.08
CA GLU A 187 17.79 -2.55 14.24
C GLU A 187 17.71 -3.00 12.77
N TYR A 188 17.53 -4.29 12.51
CA TYR A 188 17.35 -4.80 11.16
C TYR A 188 16.07 -4.24 10.50
N LEU A 189 14.95 -4.25 11.21
CA LEU A 189 13.68 -3.72 10.73
C LEU A 189 13.78 -2.22 10.42
N GLU A 190 14.48 -1.47 11.27
CA GLU A 190 14.74 -0.04 11.07
C GLU A 190 15.58 0.23 9.83
N LYS A 191 16.72 -0.46 9.70
CA LYS A 191 17.66 -0.30 8.56
C LYS A 191 17.10 -0.74 7.21
N ASN A 192 16.11 -1.63 7.22
CA ASN A 192 15.53 -2.20 6.01
C ASN A 192 14.09 -1.74 5.75
N ALA A 193 13.63 -0.68 6.42
CA ALA A 193 12.26 -0.21 6.33
C ALA A 193 11.83 0.22 4.92
N PHE A 194 12.76 0.75 4.12
CA PHE A 194 12.50 1.26 2.77
C PHE A 194 13.44 0.66 1.74
N ILE A 195 13.01 0.75 0.48
CA ILE A 195 13.79 0.40 -0.70
C ILE A 195 14.03 1.68 -1.48
N LYS A 196 15.30 1.98 -1.72
CA LYS A 196 15.77 2.97 -2.68
C LYS A 196 16.12 2.26 -3.98
N ARG A 197 15.52 2.69 -5.07
CA ARG A 197 15.81 2.21 -6.42
C ARG A 197 16.34 3.33 -7.29
N THR A 198 17.43 3.07 -8.00
CA THR A 198 18.02 3.99 -8.98
C THR A 198 18.09 3.32 -10.35
N ASN A 199 18.71 4.00 -11.32
CA ASN A 199 19.04 3.40 -12.62
C ASN A 199 20.03 2.22 -12.49
N GLU A 200 20.78 2.14 -11.38
CA GLU A 200 21.87 1.17 -11.20
C GLU A 200 21.46 -0.07 -10.40
N GLY A 201 20.42 0.02 -9.57
CA GLY A 201 19.98 -1.10 -8.73
C GLY A 201 18.98 -0.72 -7.64
N GLU A 202 18.75 -1.67 -6.73
CA GLU A 202 17.96 -1.46 -5.52
C GLU A 202 18.80 -1.70 -4.27
N THR A 203 18.53 -0.92 -3.23
CA THR A 203 19.18 -1.01 -1.91
C THR A 203 18.13 -0.79 -0.83
N PHE A 204 18.33 -1.39 0.34
CA PHE A 204 17.55 -1.09 1.53
C PHE A 204 18.10 0.14 2.23
N ILE A 205 17.20 0.96 2.77
CA ILE A 205 17.54 2.14 3.56
C ILE A 205 16.61 2.27 4.77
N SER A 206 17.11 2.93 5.79
CA SER A 206 16.37 3.32 6.99
C SER A 206 15.37 4.45 6.73
N TYR A 207 14.49 4.69 7.70
CA TYR A 207 13.62 5.86 7.69
C TYR A 207 14.44 7.16 7.71
N LYS A 208 15.52 7.21 8.50
CA LYS A 208 16.39 8.37 8.58
C LYS A 208 17.08 8.69 7.25
N GLU A 209 17.64 7.67 6.60
CA GLU A 209 18.24 7.83 5.26
C GLU A 209 17.20 8.24 4.22
N MET A 210 15.95 7.76 4.33
CA MET A 210 14.87 8.20 3.46
C MET A 210 14.56 9.70 3.63
N GLU A 211 14.48 10.19 4.88
CA GLU A 211 14.28 11.62 5.14
C GLU A 211 15.43 12.48 4.59
N GLU A 212 16.67 12.00 4.68
CA GLU A 212 17.85 12.71 4.16
C GLU A 212 17.83 12.83 2.62
N LEU A 213 17.28 11.85 1.89
CA LEU A 213 17.16 11.92 0.42
C LEU A 213 16.28 13.07 -0.07
N SER A 214 15.29 13.50 0.73
CA SER A 214 14.41 14.62 0.37
C SER A 214 15.14 15.96 0.30
N ILE A 215 16.35 16.04 0.85
CA ILE A 215 17.17 17.25 0.95
C ILE A 215 18.20 17.34 -0.18
N GLU A 216 18.53 16.23 -0.85
CA GLU A 216 19.70 16.15 -1.73
C GLU A 216 19.57 16.80 -3.12
N ASP A 217 18.43 17.43 -3.45
CA ASP A 217 18.08 18.08 -4.74
C ASP A 217 19.19 18.06 -5.82
N VAL A 218 19.41 16.89 -6.41
CA VAL A 218 20.43 16.71 -7.45
C VAL A 218 19.82 17.15 -8.78
N PRO A 219 20.36 18.20 -9.44
CA PRO A 219 19.82 18.67 -10.71
C PRO A 219 19.80 17.54 -11.76
N GLY A 220 18.66 17.37 -12.42
CA GLY A 220 18.46 16.36 -13.46
C GLY A 220 18.07 14.97 -12.95
N VAL A 221 17.88 14.77 -11.65
CA VAL A 221 17.40 13.51 -11.07
C VAL A 221 15.94 13.63 -10.67
N LEU A 222 15.11 12.69 -11.13
CA LEU A 222 13.70 12.57 -10.76
C LEU A 222 13.56 11.75 -9.48
N TYR A 223 13.05 12.37 -8.42
CA TYR A 223 12.73 11.66 -7.19
C TYR A 223 11.24 11.31 -7.18
N LEU A 224 10.92 10.03 -7.06
CA LEU A 224 9.55 9.54 -6.87
C LEU A 224 9.49 8.85 -5.51
N SER A 225 8.96 9.57 -4.52
CA SER A 225 8.89 9.09 -3.15
C SER A 225 7.48 8.64 -2.84
N PHE A 226 7.30 7.35 -2.59
CA PHE A 226 6.11 6.77 -1.99
C PHE A 226 6.28 6.86 -0.47
N GLU A 227 6.25 8.09 0.02
CA GLU A 227 6.30 8.34 1.45
C GLU A 227 4.99 7.91 2.09
N ASP A 228 5.10 7.74 3.39
CA ASP A 228 4.01 7.46 4.30
C ASP A 228 2.83 8.48 4.13
N ARG A 229 3.04 9.69 3.58
CA ARG A 229 1.99 10.74 3.60
C ARG A 229 1.43 11.12 2.24
N THR A 230 2.27 11.18 1.23
CA THR A 230 1.91 11.61 -0.12
C THR A 230 2.90 10.96 -1.09
N ILE A 231 2.43 10.64 -2.29
CA ILE A 231 3.34 10.25 -3.35
C ILE A 231 3.84 11.54 -3.96
N ASN A 232 5.12 11.82 -3.77
CA ASN A 232 5.73 13.05 -4.25
C ASN A 232 6.60 12.74 -5.45
N VAL A 233 6.46 13.58 -6.48
CA VAL A 233 7.43 13.67 -7.55
C VAL A 233 8.19 14.99 -7.37
N THR A 234 9.51 14.89 -7.33
CA THR A 234 10.42 16.04 -7.21
C THR A 234 11.41 16.03 -8.36
N TYR A 235 11.62 17.19 -8.97
CA TYR A 235 12.63 17.37 -10.01
C TYR A 235 13.12 18.82 -10.01
N ASN A 236 14.44 19.03 -9.96
CA ASN A 236 15.08 20.35 -9.90
C ASN A 236 14.47 21.28 -8.83
N GLY A 237 14.29 20.78 -7.61
CA GLY A 237 13.75 21.52 -6.48
C GLY A 237 12.23 21.73 -6.48
N GLU A 238 11.54 21.43 -7.57
CA GLU A 238 10.08 21.55 -7.66
C GLU A 238 9.39 20.25 -7.24
N VAL A 239 8.35 20.38 -6.41
CA VAL A 239 7.61 19.23 -5.84
C VAL A 239 6.15 19.26 -6.28
N ARG A 240 5.62 18.09 -6.64
CA ARG A 240 4.18 17.87 -6.84
C ARG A 240 3.71 16.57 -6.21
N ASN A 241 2.49 16.60 -5.70
CA ASN A 241 1.82 15.41 -5.19
C ASN A 241 1.13 14.67 -6.34
N LEU A 242 1.27 13.35 -6.35
CA LEU A 242 0.58 12.43 -7.24
C LEU A 242 -0.48 11.64 -6.47
N SER A 243 -1.49 11.17 -7.20
CA SER A 243 -2.40 10.15 -6.70
C SER A 243 -1.68 8.79 -6.61
N LYS A 244 -2.28 7.81 -5.90
CA LYS A 244 -1.78 6.42 -5.86
C LYS A 244 -1.57 5.87 -7.27
N ASP A 245 -2.62 5.96 -8.07
CA ASP A 245 -2.65 5.46 -9.44
C ASP A 245 -1.61 6.13 -10.33
N ASP A 246 -1.48 7.45 -10.27
CA ASP A 246 -0.50 8.18 -11.06
C ASP A 246 0.94 7.89 -10.61
N GLY A 247 1.14 7.68 -9.31
CA GLY A 247 2.41 7.21 -8.74
C GLY A 247 2.80 5.83 -9.27
N GLU A 248 1.89 4.86 -9.22
CA GLU A 248 2.14 3.51 -9.74
C GLU A 248 2.34 3.49 -11.26
N VAL A 249 1.62 4.33 -12.00
CA VAL A 249 1.82 4.50 -13.45
C VAL A 249 3.19 5.10 -13.75
N LEU A 250 3.61 6.14 -13.03
CA LEU A 250 4.93 6.75 -13.22
C LEU A 250 6.05 5.76 -12.82
N PHE A 251 5.87 5.04 -11.72
CA PHE A 251 6.77 3.94 -11.33
C PHE A 251 6.90 2.92 -12.45
N TYR A 252 5.77 2.45 -13.00
CA TYR A 252 5.78 1.50 -14.11
C TYR A 252 6.53 2.04 -15.34
N LEU A 253 6.27 3.31 -15.69
CA LEU A 253 6.91 3.96 -16.83
C LEU A 253 8.43 4.04 -16.65
N LEU A 254 8.91 4.43 -15.47
CA LEU A 254 10.35 4.49 -15.16
C LEU A 254 11.01 3.10 -15.19
N GLN A 255 10.32 2.08 -14.68
CA GLN A 255 10.90 0.77 -14.46
C GLN A 255 10.85 -0.14 -15.68
N TYR A 256 9.75 -0.11 -16.44
CA TYR A 256 9.43 -1.18 -17.39
C TYR A 256 9.13 -0.70 -18.80
N SER A 257 8.74 0.58 -18.99
CA SER A 257 8.18 1.00 -20.27
C SER A 257 9.12 0.94 -21.47
N GLU A 258 10.42 0.98 -21.23
CA GLU A 258 11.43 0.86 -22.29
C GLU A 258 11.34 -0.48 -23.02
N VAL A 259 11.16 -1.57 -22.26
CA VAL A 259 11.04 -2.94 -22.78
C VAL A 259 9.58 -3.30 -23.04
N ARG A 260 8.68 -2.85 -22.16
CA ARG A 260 7.25 -3.17 -22.20
C ARG A 260 6.43 -1.89 -22.09
N PRO A 261 6.12 -1.23 -23.22
CA PRO A 261 5.34 0.00 -23.23
C PRO A 261 4.01 -0.12 -22.49
N LEU A 262 3.60 0.97 -21.84
CA LEU A 262 2.34 1.04 -21.13
C LEU A 262 1.18 1.08 -22.13
N ASN A 263 0.34 0.04 -22.13
CA ASN A 263 -0.89 -0.05 -22.91
C ASN A 263 -2.13 -0.14 -22.00
N ARG A 264 -3.32 -0.12 -22.59
CA ARG A 264 -4.60 -0.07 -21.86
C ARG A 264 -4.84 -1.27 -20.94
N ARG A 265 -4.33 -2.45 -21.29
CA ARG A 265 -4.41 -3.63 -20.43
C ARG A 265 -3.51 -3.49 -19.21
N ILE A 266 -2.26 -3.04 -19.40
CA ILE A 266 -1.34 -2.82 -18.28
C ILE A 266 -1.88 -1.71 -17.37
N PHE A 267 -2.31 -0.60 -17.96
CA PHE A 267 -2.89 0.52 -17.22
C PHE A 267 -4.09 0.10 -16.35
N GLY A 268 -5.05 -0.64 -16.91
CA GLY A 268 -6.20 -1.13 -16.15
C GLY A 268 -5.80 -1.92 -14.91
N ASN A 269 -4.82 -2.82 -15.04
CA ASN A 269 -4.30 -3.59 -13.92
C ASN A 269 -3.59 -2.73 -12.86
N LEU A 270 -2.89 -1.67 -13.26
CA LEU A 270 -2.21 -0.75 -12.32
C LEU A 270 -3.20 0.04 -11.47
N VAL A 271 -4.33 0.46 -12.05
CA VAL A 271 -5.32 1.31 -11.38
C VAL A 271 -6.50 0.51 -10.81
N GLY A 272 -6.38 -0.81 -10.74
CA GLY A 272 -7.43 -1.68 -10.20
C GLY A 272 -8.71 -1.76 -11.03
N GLU A 273 -8.68 -1.35 -12.30
CA GLU A 273 -9.77 -1.56 -13.25
C GLU A 273 -9.64 -2.96 -13.88
N TRP A 274 -10.49 -3.89 -13.45
CA TRP A 274 -10.52 -5.26 -13.95
C TRP A 274 -10.88 -5.29 -15.45
N GLY A 275 -9.86 -5.44 -16.30
CA GLY A 275 -10.01 -5.57 -17.74
C GLY A 275 -9.28 -4.48 -18.51
N GLU A 276 -9.62 -4.37 -19.78
CA GLU A 276 -8.94 -3.47 -20.70
C GLU A 276 -9.67 -2.13 -20.76
N VAL A 277 -8.98 -1.06 -20.34
CA VAL A 277 -9.60 0.28 -20.32
C VAL A 277 -9.80 0.83 -21.73
N GLN A 278 -10.70 1.80 -21.87
CA GLN A 278 -10.87 2.50 -23.15
C GLN A 278 -9.61 3.28 -23.53
N GLN A 279 -9.27 3.31 -24.81
CA GLN A 279 -8.10 4.03 -25.32
C GLN A 279 -8.14 5.53 -24.99
N THR A 280 -9.34 6.11 -25.00
CA THR A 280 -9.61 7.50 -24.64
C THR A 280 -9.27 7.75 -23.16
N THR A 281 -9.64 6.83 -22.27
CA THR A 281 -9.29 6.89 -20.85
C THR A 281 -7.79 6.89 -20.67
N LEU A 282 -7.08 5.89 -21.22
CA LEU A 282 -5.62 5.83 -21.13
C LEU A 282 -4.96 7.15 -21.61
N ARG A 283 -5.38 7.65 -22.77
CA ARG A 283 -4.83 8.90 -23.32
C ARG A 283 -5.07 10.10 -22.40
N GLN A 284 -6.27 10.25 -21.85
CA GLN A 284 -6.60 11.33 -20.91
C GLN A 284 -5.76 11.23 -19.64
N ARG A 285 -5.60 10.02 -19.11
CA ARG A 285 -4.78 9.74 -17.92
C ARG A 285 -3.33 10.10 -18.10
N ILE A 286 -2.73 9.67 -19.21
CA ILE A 286 -1.35 10.03 -19.54
C ILE A 286 -1.20 11.53 -19.78
N SER A 287 -2.18 12.18 -20.42
CA SER A 287 -2.15 13.63 -20.63
C SER A 287 -2.17 14.38 -19.29
N ARG A 288 -3.01 13.95 -18.33
CA ARG A 288 -3.05 14.52 -16.97
C ARG A 288 -1.74 14.30 -16.22
N LEU A 289 -1.16 13.10 -16.30
CA LEU A 289 0.13 12.81 -15.66
C LEU A 289 1.25 13.66 -16.27
N ASN A 290 1.33 13.79 -17.60
CA ASN A 290 2.30 14.67 -18.27
C ASN A 290 2.16 16.12 -17.81
N TRP A 291 0.94 16.64 -17.68
CA TRP A 291 0.73 18.01 -17.18
C TRP A 291 1.25 18.19 -15.74
N ARG A 292 1.06 17.19 -14.86
CA ARG A 292 1.65 17.23 -13.50
C ARG A 292 3.18 17.14 -13.51
N LEU A 293 3.77 16.48 -14.51
CA LEU A 293 5.23 16.43 -14.69
C LEU A 293 5.78 17.73 -15.28
N GLU A 294 5.05 18.40 -16.16
CA GLU A 294 5.40 19.75 -16.67
C GLU A 294 5.56 20.75 -15.53
N ASP A 295 4.68 20.67 -14.53
CA ASP A 295 4.70 21.49 -13.31
C ASP A 295 5.98 21.36 -12.47
N VAL A 296 6.71 20.25 -12.60
CA VAL A 296 8.03 20.05 -11.97
C VAL A 296 9.17 20.15 -12.98
N GLY A 297 8.93 20.65 -14.19
CA GLY A 297 9.95 20.81 -15.23
C GLY A 297 10.26 19.55 -16.05
N MET A 298 9.46 18.50 -15.94
CA MET A 298 9.57 17.23 -16.68
C MET A 298 8.54 17.14 -17.81
N GLY A 299 8.46 18.19 -18.63
CA GLY A 299 7.50 18.26 -19.72
C GLY A 299 7.78 17.33 -20.89
N GLY A 300 6.75 16.67 -21.41
CA GLY A 300 6.83 15.88 -22.64
C GLY A 300 7.64 14.58 -22.56
N VAL A 301 8.03 14.12 -21.36
CA VAL A 301 8.86 12.92 -21.18
C VAL A 301 8.10 11.62 -21.42
N ILE A 302 6.78 11.60 -21.24
CA ILE A 302 5.97 10.43 -21.58
C ILE A 302 5.54 10.56 -23.04
N VAL A 303 6.15 9.75 -23.90
CA VAL A 303 5.95 9.77 -25.35
C VAL A 303 5.10 8.58 -25.81
N SER A 304 4.28 8.81 -26.84
CA SER A 304 3.50 7.74 -27.45
C SER A 304 4.33 7.00 -28.51
N LYS A 305 4.49 5.68 -28.35
CA LYS A 305 4.93 4.79 -29.44
C LYS A 305 3.69 4.30 -30.19
N ARG A 306 3.71 4.41 -31.51
CA ARG A 306 2.70 3.79 -32.38
C ARG A 306 3.19 2.41 -32.79
N GLN A 307 2.39 1.38 -32.55
CA GLN A 307 2.52 0.14 -33.33
C GLN A 307 1.84 0.35 -34.68
N ASP A 308 2.61 0.37 -35.76
CA ASP A 308 2.07 0.15 -37.09
C ASP A 308 1.85 -1.36 -37.27
N SER A 309 0.73 -1.88 -36.75
CA SER A 309 0.22 -3.19 -37.13
C SER A 309 -1.14 -3.02 -37.81
N ASN A 310 -1.38 -3.84 -38.84
CA ASN A 310 -2.38 -3.61 -39.89
C ASN A 310 -3.86 -3.64 -39.45
N THR A 311 -4.18 -3.73 -38.15
CA THR A 311 -5.55 -3.96 -37.68
C THR A 311 -6.02 -3.19 -36.45
N SER A 312 -5.19 -2.39 -35.76
CA SER A 312 -5.68 -1.41 -34.77
C SER A 312 -4.61 -0.38 -34.37
N LYS A 313 -4.97 0.91 -34.40
CA LYS A 313 -4.12 2.01 -33.89
C LYS A 313 -4.18 2.05 -32.36
N GLU A 314 -3.31 1.29 -31.70
CA GLU A 314 -3.19 1.32 -30.24
C GLU A 314 -2.08 2.30 -29.84
N HIS A 315 -2.38 3.25 -28.95
CA HIS A 315 -1.34 4.09 -28.35
C HIS A 315 -0.74 3.37 -27.16
N GLU A 316 0.56 3.15 -27.23
CA GLU A 316 1.38 2.73 -26.10
C GLU A 316 2.28 3.89 -25.67
N TYR A 317 2.69 3.90 -24.41
CA TYR A 317 3.45 4.99 -23.82
C TYR A 317 4.75 4.51 -23.18
N VAL A 318 5.80 5.29 -23.36
CA VAL A 318 7.11 5.08 -22.74
C VAL A 318 7.64 6.39 -22.17
N ILE A 319 8.60 6.31 -21.25
CA ILE A 319 9.37 7.49 -20.84
C ILE A 319 10.64 7.60 -21.71
N ASP A 320 10.80 8.72 -22.42
CA ASP A 320 11.89 8.96 -23.37
C ASP A 320 12.20 10.47 -23.53
N PRO A 321 13.42 10.95 -23.26
CA PRO A 321 14.55 10.19 -22.70
C PRO A 321 14.27 9.74 -21.28
N LYS A 322 14.77 8.56 -20.90
CA LYS A 322 14.65 8.03 -19.54
C LYS A 322 15.54 8.85 -18.59
N PRO A 323 14.97 9.53 -17.58
CA PRO A 323 15.76 10.33 -16.66
C PRO A 323 16.59 9.46 -15.71
N SER A 324 17.62 10.05 -15.12
CA SER A 324 18.13 9.53 -13.85
C SER A 324 17.03 9.65 -12.80
N TYR A 325 16.83 8.61 -11.99
CA TYR A 325 15.77 8.62 -10.99
C TYR A 325 16.22 8.02 -9.66
N VAL A 326 15.51 8.42 -8.61
CA VAL A 326 15.52 7.79 -7.31
C VAL A 326 14.07 7.51 -6.94
N ILE A 327 13.70 6.25 -6.82
CA ILE A 327 12.39 5.84 -6.32
C ILE A 327 12.57 5.32 -4.90
N VAL A 328 11.78 5.83 -3.97
CA VAL A 328 11.77 5.32 -2.59
C VAL A 328 10.38 4.85 -2.22
N HIS A 329 10.27 3.67 -1.60
CA HIS A 329 9.02 3.15 -1.09
C HIS A 329 9.27 2.20 0.08
N ARG A 330 8.26 1.93 0.90
CA ARG A 330 8.39 0.94 1.98
C ARG A 330 8.78 -0.43 1.44
N ALA A 331 9.62 -1.15 2.17
CA ALA A 331 10.06 -2.49 1.77
C ALA A 331 8.92 -3.50 1.70
N ASP A 332 7.91 -3.35 2.58
CA ASP A 332 6.72 -4.19 2.62
C ASP A 332 5.59 -3.73 1.67
N GLU A 333 5.87 -2.77 0.79
CA GLU A 333 4.88 -2.29 -0.16
C GLU A 333 4.72 -3.21 -1.37
N SER A 334 3.46 -3.45 -1.71
CA SER A 334 3.05 -4.28 -2.84
C SER A 334 2.45 -3.40 -3.92
N PHE A 335 3.24 -3.07 -4.95
CA PHE A 335 2.72 -2.41 -6.15
C PHE A 335 2.14 -3.44 -7.12
N HIS A 336 1.03 -3.08 -7.77
CA HIS A 336 0.54 -3.87 -8.90
C HIS A 336 1.57 -3.91 -10.03
N ALA A 337 2.34 -2.83 -10.21
CA ALA A 337 3.46 -2.76 -11.15
C ALA A 337 4.54 -3.82 -10.91
N LEU A 338 4.74 -4.30 -9.68
CA LEU A 338 5.77 -5.30 -9.34
C LEU A 338 5.33 -6.76 -9.63
N SER A 339 4.02 -7.00 -9.82
CA SER A 339 3.47 -8.33 -10.15
C SER A 339 3.86 -8.85 -11.54
N TRP A 340 4.48 -8.00 -12.37
CA TRP A 340 4.90 -8.32 -13.74
C TRP A 340 6.34 -8.82 -13.85
N LYS A 341 7.00 -9.13 -12.72
CA LYS A 341 8.32 -9.77 -12.70
C LYS A 341 8.31 -11.25 -13.13
N ALA A 342 7.17 -11.78 -13.59
CA ALA A 342 7.02 -13.14 -14.10
C ALA A 342 7.25 -13.22 -15.62
#